data_AF-A0A5C4VPZ2-F1
#
_entry.id   AF-A0A5C4VPZ2-F1
#
_cell.length_a   1.000
_cell.length_b   1.000
_cell.length_c   1.000
_cell.angle_alpha   90.00
_cell.angle_beta   90.00
_cell.angle_gamma   90.00
#
_symmetry.space_group_name_H-M   'P 1'
#
loop_
_entity.id
_entity.type
_entity.pdbx_description
1 polymer ?
#
loop_
_entity_poly.entity_id
_entity_poly.type
_entity_poly.pdbx_seq_one_letter_code
_entity_poly.pdbx_strand_id
1 'polypeptide(L)'
;MAALAALLLALGLMVAGQGTLSRADAAPAAAAPTPVAKRDPNPAYVVTPGITFNHPFKKKKRGAIQRKIIKTLKNVEAGQSVRIMTWNFDSPLLHSKVIAAHKRGVSVQVIMARGLARAQGSGRSYGALSRGLKKGNADRPKELRSWIRTCSATCRGKGGAMHNKLMLVSRSGATNWIVMQGSGNFTGAAAVQQFNDWTTVTENQALYDGWMTMWNQAKKDKRFPDLQFTVPSTTIPGASITTMFAPHRTQVDPPLRVLNKVQCNGATNTANGRTKVRVANAVWGDERGARIARKVRELHSQGCDVRVVFMMMSGKIRSILAPVPAKQMVYITGATANKFKDRYVHLKGLSVEGNLDGNPAASAVLSSSENWTQLGWFSDEHDIIFWDDAAMAAKYSDWVDMIFNTAPRTLANYVNSADPDPQVRIKPGTEYLSPKDYPFHELEAELY
;
A
#
# COMPACT_ATOMS: atom_id res chain seq x y z
N MET A 1 62.38 -41.23 18.86
CA MET A 1 61.71 -42.42 18.30
C MET A 1 60.59 -41.91 17.40
N ALA A 2 60.82 -41.82 16.09
CA ALA A 2 60.40 -42.80 15.06
C ALA A 2 58.86 -42.87 14.97
N ALA A 3 58.12 -42.33 13.97
CA ALA A 3 58.18 -42.35 12.51
C ALA A 3 57.07 -43.23 11.89
N LEU A 4 56.66 -42.85 10.67
CA LEU A 4 55.82 -43.51 9.65
C LEU A 4 54.28 -43.47 9.85
N ALA A 5 53.45 -42.89 8.96
CA ALA A 5 53.30 -42.97 7.49
C ALA A 5 52.59 -44.24 6.99
N ALA A 6 51.45 -44.07 6.30
CA ALA A 6 51.02 -44.93 5.19
C ALA A 6 49.94 -44.24 4.34
N LEU A 7 50.36 -43.86 3.13
CA LEU A 7 49.55 -43.53 1.96
C LEU A 7 49.13 -44.84 1.29
N LEU A 8 47.92 -44.94 0.73
CA LEU A 8 47.54 -46.02 -0.19
C LEU A 8 47.00 -45.43 -1.49
N LEU A 9 47.64 -45.86 -2.59
CA LEU A 9 47.39 -45.56 -4.00
C LEU A 9 46.92 -46.84 -4.69
N ALA A 10 45.95 -46.77 -5.61
CA ALA A 10 45.82 -47.61 -6.81
C ALA A 10 44.63 -47.10 -7.65
N LEU A 11 44.86 -46.44 -8.80
CA LEU A 11 45.12 -46.95 -10.17
C LEU A 11 43.83 -47.15 -10.99
N GLY A 12 43.65 -46.29 -11.99
CA GLY A 12 42.68 -46.44 -13.10
C GLY A 12 43.37 -46.11 -14.42
N LEU A 13 43.34 -47.05 -15.35
CA LEU A 13 44.11 -47.11 -16.59
C LEU A 13 43.91 -45.91 -17.53
N MET A 14 44.99 -45.46 -18.16
CA MET A 14 44.93 -44.61 -19.36
C MET A 14 44.97 -45.46 -20.63
N VAL A 15 43.95 -45.31 -21.48
CA VAL A 15 43.98 -45.72 -22.88
C VAL A 15 44.39 -44.51 -23.70
N ALA A 16 45.54 -44.60 -24.39
CA ALA A 16 46.02 -43.57 -25.30
C ALA A 16 45.22 -43.62 -26.61
N GLY A 17 44.28 -42.68 -26.79
CA GLY A 17 43.67 -42.38 -28.07
C GLY A 17 44.45 -41.28 -28.78
N GLN A 18 44.92 -41.55 -30.00
CA GLN A 18 45.48 -40.55 -30.90
C GLN A 18 44.37 -39.59 -31.36
N GLY A 19 44.17 -38.51 -30.60
CA GLY A 19 43.31 -37.39 -30.97
C GLY A 19 44.15 -36.26 -31.56
N THR A 20 43.86 -35.89 -32.80
CA THR A 20 44.40 -34.70 -33.48
C THR A 20 44.26 -33.46 -32.60
N LEU A 21 45.37 -32.76 -32.34
CA LEU A 21 45.40 -31.48 -31.65
C LEU A 21 44.68 -30.42 -32.49
N SER A 22 43.40 -30.17 -32.20
CA SER A 22 42.74 -28.95 -32.64
C SER A 22 43.20 -27.80 -31.75
N ARG A 23 43.67 -26.72 -32.37
CA ARG A 23 43.99 -25.45 -31.71
C ARG A 23 42.77 -25.00 -30.90
N ALA A 24 42.92 -24.89 -29.58
CA ALA A 24 41.89 -24.31 -28.73
C ALA A 24 41.85 -22.80 -29.00
N ASP A 25 40.90 -22.36 -29.82
CA ASP A 25 40.62 -20.94 -29.95
C ASP A 25 40.17 -20.40 -28.59
N ALA A 26 40.88 -19.38 -28.11
CA ALA A 26 40.59 -18.72 -26.85
C ALA A 26 39.15 -18.20 -26.88
N ALA A 27 38.34 -18.65 -25.91
CA ALA A 27 36.98 -18.16 -25.74
C ALA A 27 36.99 -16.63 -25.62
N PRO A 28 36.13 -15.91 -26.38
CA PRO A 28 36.09 -14.46 -26.31
C PRO A 28 35.73 -14.03 -24.90
N ALA A 29 36.58 -13.19 -24.31
CA ALA A 29 36.35 -12.59 -23.01
C ALA A 29 34.98 -11.91 -23.00
N ALA A 30 34.07 -12.36 -22.12
CA ALA A 30 32.77 -11.76 -21.95
C ALA A 30 32.95 -10.27 -21.59
N ALA A 31 32.49 -9.38 -22.48
CA ALA A 31 32.54 -7.95 -22.27
C ALA A 31 31.87 -7.61 -20.92
N ALA A 32 32.60 -6.93 -20.05
CA ALA A 32 32.05 -6.41 -18.80
C ALA A 32 30.82 -5.54 -19.13
N PRO A 33 29.70 -5.69 -18.40
CA PRO A 33 28.50 -4.91 -18.67
C PRO A 33 28.82 -3.42 -18.56
N THR A 34 28.61 -2.68 -19.66
CA THR A 34 28.78 -1.24 -19.71
C THR A 34 27.94 -0.60 -18.61
N PRO A 35 28.50 0.31 -17.78
CA PRO A 35 27.71 0.99 -16.77
C PRO A 35 26.55 1.72 -17.44
N VAL A 36 25.31 1.35 -17.13
CA VAL A 36 24.13 2.07 -17.60
C VAL A 36 24.28 3.51 -17.10
N ALA A 37 24.47 4.44 -18.03
CA ALA A 37 24.57 5.86 -17.71
C ALA A 37 23.40 6.26 -16.80
N LYS A 38 23.69 6.99 -15.71
CA LYS A 38 22.64 7.54 -14.85
C LYS A 38 21.78 8.46 -15.71
N ARG A 39 20.58 8.01 -16.06
CA ARG A 39 19.63 8.84 -16.79
C ARG A 39 19.13 9.95 -15.88
N ASP A 40 19.32 11.19 -16.30
CA ASP A 40 18.82 12.37 -15.60
C ASP A 40 17.28 12.39 -15.57
N PRO A 41 16.68 13.10 -14.58
CA PRO A 41 15.25 13.37 -14.56
C PRO A 41 14.77 13.92 -15.90
N ASN A 42 13.64 13.43 -16.40
CA ASN A 42 13.01 14.00 -17.59
C ASN A 42 12.15 15.21 -17.17
N PRO A 43 12.52 16.45 -17.54
CA PRO A 43 11.73 17.63 -17.17
C PRO A 43 10.34 17.63 -17.82
N ALA A 44 10.15 16.93 -18.94
CA ALA A 44 8.85 16.79 -19.61
C ALA A 44 7.98 15.64 -19.05
N TYR A 45 8.43 14.91 -18.04
CA TYR A 45 7.63 13.84 -17.44
C TYR A 45 6.43 14.42 -16.69
N VAL A 46 5.24 13.97 -17.03
CA VAL A 46 3.99 14.32 -16.34
C VAL A 46 3.56 13.15 -15.45
N VAL A 47 3.33 13.44 -14.17
CA VAL A 47 2.75 12.46 -13.24
C VAL A 47 1.25 12.35 -13.51
N THR A 48 0.80 11.17 -13.92
CA THR A 48 -0.62 10.93 -14.18
C THR A 48 -1.45 10.95 -12.88
N PRO A 49 -2.47 11.83 -12.74
CA PRO A 49 -3.37 11.83 -11.58
C PRO A 49 -4.34 10.63 -11.60
N GLY A 50 -5.19 10.55 -10.58
CA GLY A 50 -6.23 9.55 -10.42
C GLY A 50 -5.79 8.29 -9.67
N ILE A 51 -6.69 7.32 -9.58
CA ILE A 51 -6.48 6.08 -8.82
C ILE A 51 -5.76 5.00 -9.64
N THR A 52 -4.79 4.34 -9.01
CA THR A 52 -4.02 3.22 -9.56
C THR A 52 -4.22 2.00 -8.69
N PHE A 53 -4.65 0.90 -9.30
CA PHE A 53 -4.72 -0.40 -8.63
C PHE A 53 -3.59 -1.31 -9.09
N ASN A 54 -3.19 -2.23 -8.24
CA ASN A 54 -2.38 -3.38 -8.65
C ASN A 54 -3.17 -4.69 -8.56
N HIS A 55 -2.81 -5.65 -9.41
CA HIS A 55 -3.49 -6.94 -9.47
C HIS A 55 -2.51 -8.09 -9.17
N PRO A 56 -2.66 -8.78 -8.02
CA PRO A 56 -1.68 -9.75 -7.55
C PRO A 56 -1.71 -11.06 -8.38
N PHE A 57 -2.80 -11.35 -9.10
CA PHE A 57 -2.87 -12.50 -10.04
C PHE A 57 -2.35 -12.21 -11.45
N LYS A 58 -2.18 -10.94 -11.85
CA LYS A 58 -1.78 -10.61 -13.23
C LYS A 58 -0.35 -10.07 -13.24
N LYS A 59 0.63 -10.87 -13.73
CA LYS A 59 2.07 -10.54 -13.73
C LYS A 59 2.37 -9.09 -14.17
N LYS A 60 1.81 -8.67 -15.32
CA LYS A 60 2.00 -7.29 -15.85
C LYS A 60 1.40 -6.18 -14.97
N LYS A 61 0.50 -6.49 -14.04
CA LYS A 61 -0.22 -5.51 -13.18
C LYS A 61 0.16 -5.59 -11.70
N ARG A 62 0.93 -6.60 -11.23
CA ARG A 62 1.41 -6.74 -9.83
C ARG A 62 2.14 -5.49 -9.32
N GLY A 63 3.22 -5.10 -9.98
CA GLY A 63 3.99 -3.91 -9.58
C GLY A 63 3.40 -2.56 -10.05
N ALA A 64 2.12 -2.43 -10.38
CA ALA A 64 1.60 -1.21 -11.01
C ALA A 64 1.80 0.05 -10.15
N ILE A 65 1.43 -0.02 -8.87
CA ILE A 65 1.60 1.07 -7.90
C ILE A 65 3.08 1.36 -7.67
N GLN A 66 3.88 0.31 -7.43
CA GLN A 66 5.31 0.44 -7.22
C GLN A 66 6.03 1.09 -8.41
N ARG A 67 5.68 0.70 -9.65
CA ARG A 67 6.21 1.33 -10.87
C ARG A 67 5.80 2.79 -10.98
N LYS A 68 4.59 3.16 -10.56
CA LYS A 68 4.16 4.57 -10.51
C LYS A 68 5.04 5.35 -9.53
N ILE A 69 5.23 4.86 -8.31
CA ILE A 69 6.13 5.45 -7.30
C ILE A 69 7.55 5.60 -7.86
N ILE A 70 8.10 4.55 -8.48
CA ILE A 70 9.45 4.57 -9.07
C ILE A 70 9.56 5.60 -10.19
N LYS A 71 8.58 5.68 -11.09
CA LYS A 71 8.58 6.67 -12.18
C LYS A 71 8.54 8.09 -11.64
N THR A 72 7.73 8.35 -10.60
CA THR A 72 7.74 9.65 -9.91
C THR A 72 9.11 9.92 -9.28
N LEU A 73 9.65 9.01 -8.45
CA LEU A 73 10.96 9.19 -7.80
C LEU A 73 12.13 9.41 -8.77
N LYS A 74 12.10 8.78 -9.95
CA LYS A 74 13.13 8.93 -10.98
C LYS A 74 13.16 10.35 -11.56
N ASN A 75 12.02 11.02 -11.64
CA ASN A 75 11.89 12.33 -12.27
C ASN A 75 11.84 13.49 -11.26
N VAL A 76 12.07 13.24 -9.97
CA VAL A 76 12.28 14.31 -8.99
C VAL A 76 13.66 14.93 -9.18
N GLU A 77 13.70 16.22 -9.46
CA GLU A 77 14.92 17.01 -9.71
C GLU A 77 15.66 17.37 -8.42
N ALA A 78 16.94 17.74 -8.53
CA ALA A 78 17.72 18.23 -7.39
C ALA A 78 17.06 19.47 -6.76
N GLY A 79 17.18 19.64 -5.44
CA GLY A 79 16.53 20.74 -4.71
C GLY A 79 15.05 20.50 -4.40
N GLN A 80 14.38 19.57 -5.10
CA GLN A 80 13.01 19.18 -4.80
C GLN A 80 12.92 18.24 -3.59
N SER A 81 11.70 17.98 -3.14
CA SER A 81 11.43 17.23 -1.91
C SER A 81 10.52 16.02 -2.11
N VAL A 82 10.81 14.97 -1.34
CA VAL A 82 10.02 13.76 -1.20
C VAL A 82 9.83 13.47 0.28
N ARG A 83 8.58 13.29 0.70
CA ARG A 83 8.18 12.92 2.07
C ARG A 83 7.43 11.60 2.03
N ILE A 84 7.93 10.58 2.70
CA ILE A 84 7.30 9.25 2.73
C ILE A 84 6.90 8.94 4.16
N MET A 85 5.65 8.52 4.35
CA MET A 85 5.21 7.95 5.61
C MET A 85 4.59 6.59 5.33
N THR A 86 5.11 5.54 5.96
CA THR A 86 4.63 4.18 5.70
C THR A 86 4.73 3.30 6.93
N TRP A 87 3.68 2.53 7.24
CA TRP A 87 3.71 1.56 8.32
C TRP A 87 4.89 0.58 8.17
N ASN A 88 5.08 0.04 6.96
CA ASN A 88 6.22 -0.79 6.62
C ASN A 88 6.94 -0.28 5.35
N PHE A 89 8.27 -0.23 5.41
CA PHE A 89 9.14 -0.04 4.25
C PHE A 89 10.11 -1.21 4.22
N ASP A 90 9.79 -2.26 3.45
CA ASP A 90 10.67 -3.41 3.24
C ASP A 90 10.70 -3.84 1.76
N SER A 91 11.15 -2.92 0.91
CA SER A 91 11.26 -3.11 -0.54
C SER A 91 12.67 -2.73 -0.98
N PRO A 92 13.50 -3.72 -1.38
CA PRO A 92 14.80 -3.53 -2.03
C PRO A 92 14.79 -2.49 -3.14
N LEU A 93 13.84 -2.65 -4.05
CA LEU A 93 13.68 -1.82 -5.21
C LEU A 93 13.35 -0.38 -4.82
N LEU A 94 12.35 -0.16 -3.96
CA LEU A 94 11.95 1.19 -3.58
C LEU A 94 13.04 1.88 -2.76
N HIS A 95 13.69 1.19 -1.81
CA HIS A 95 14.72 1.84 -1.01
C HIS A 95 15.91 2.26 -1.87
N SER A 96 16.27 1.46 -2.89
CA SER A 96 17.33 1.82 -3.84
C SER A 96 16.99 3.09 -4.61
N LYS A 97 15.72 3.29 -5.01
CA LYS A 97 15.26 4.50 -5.72
C LYS A 97 15.18 5.71 -4.82
N VAL A 98 14.79 5.53 -3.55
CA VAL A 98 14.84 6.58 -2.53
C VAL A 98 16.28 7.06 -2.29
N ILE A 99 17.23 6.13 -2.13
CA ILE A 99 18.66 6.47 -1.99
C ILE A 99 19.19 7.14 -3.27
N ALA A 100 18.77 6.69 -4.45
CA ALA A 100 19.15 7.33 -5.71
C ALA A 100 18.63 8.77 -5.84
N ALA A 101 17.41 9.05 -5.37
CA ALA A 101 16.87 10.41 -5.30
C ALA A 101 17.70 11.28 -4.34
N HIS A 102 18.01 10.77 -3.15
CA HIS A 102 18.88 11.46 -2.20
C HIS A 102 20.25 11.82 -2.79
N LYS A 103 20.91 10.84 -3.44
CA LYS A 103 22.22 11.01 -4.11
C LYS A 103 22.18 12.03 -5.25
N ARG A 104 21.01 12.28 -5.85
CA ARG A 104 20.80 13.28 -6.90
C ARG A 104 20.58 14.70 -6.33
N GLY A 105 20.48 14.86 -5.01
CA GLY A 105 20.25 16.16 -4.37
C GLY A 105 18.78 16.42 -4.00
N VAL A 106 17.92 15.41 -4.07
CA VAL A 106 16.53 15.49 -3.57
C VAL A 106 16.52 15.47 -2.05
N SER A 107 15.71 16.30 -1.42
CA SER A 107 15.42 16.25 0.02
C SER A 107 14.48 15.07 0.29
N VAL A 108 14.97 13.95 0.85
CA VAL A 108 14.13 12.77 1.11
C VAL A 108 13.97 12.49 2.59
N GLN A 109 12.74 12.56 3.09
CA GLN A 109 12.45 12.31 4.49
C GLN A 109 11.46 11.16 4.64
N VAL A 110 11.75 10.22 5.52
CA VAL A 110 10.96 8.99 5.69
C VAL A 110 10.57 8.79 7.15
N ILE A 111 9.28 8.58 7.41
CA ILE A 111 8.75 8.17 8.71
C ILE A 111 8.21 6.74 8.58
N MET A 112 8.66 5.84 9.46
CA MET A 112 8.27 4.43 9.50
C MET A 112 7.78 3.99 10.89
N ALA A 113 6.92 2.97 10.97
CA ALA A 113 6.46 2.46 12.26
C ALA A 113 7.62 1.81 13.03
N ARG A 114 7.74 2.13 14.32
CA ARG A 114 8.88 1.70 15.16
C ARG A 114 9.01 0.19 15.30
N GLY A 115 7.91 -0.52 15.49
CA GLY A 115 7.93 -1.97 15.71
C GLY A 115 8.57 -2.71 14.54
N LEU A 116 8.13 -2.43 13.32
CA LEU A 116 8.68 -3.07 12.11
C LEU A 116 10.06 -2.56 11.76
N ALA A 117 10.35 -1.27 11.96
CA ALA A 117 11.70 -0.76 11.76
C ALA A 117 12.73 -1.45 12.68
N ARG A 118 12.36 -1.72 13.94
CA ARG A 118 13.19 -2.49 14.87
C ARG A 118 13.36 -3.95 14.43
N ALA A 119 12.26 -4.60 14.04
CA ALA A 119 12.28 -5.99 13.59
C ALA A 119 13.14 -6.20 12.33
N GLN A 120 13.16 -5.22 11.43
CA GLN A 120 14.00 -5.25 10.23
C GLN A 120 15.51 -5.20 10.51
N GLY A 121 15.92 -4.59 11.63
CA GLY A 121 17.32 -4.40 11.98
C GLY A 121 18.14 -3.63 10.93
N SER A 122 19.46 -3.84 10.93
CA SER A 122 20.41 -3.15 10.06
C SER A 122 20.53 -3.76 8.65
N GLY A 123 20.12 -5.03 8.49
CA GLY A 123 20.30 -5.82 7.26
C GLY A 123 19.22 -5.60 6.19
N ARG A 124 18.06 -5.05 6.55
CA ARG A 124 16.93 -4.83 5.62
C ARG A 124 16.79 -3.36 5.21
N SER A 125 15.64 -3.02 4.62
CA SER A 125 15.39 -1.73 3.97
C SER A 125 15.54 -0.54 4.92
N TYR A 126 15.08 -0.63 6.19
CA TYR A 126 15.26 0.43 7.17
C TYR A 126 16.74 0.76 7.41
N GLY A 127 17.57 -0.26 7.67
CA GLY A 127 19.01 -0.09 7.86
C GLY A 127 19.71 0.46 6.61
N ALA A 128 19.34 -0.04 5.43
CA ALA A 128 19.86 0.45 4.15
C ALA A 128 19.52 1.93 3.92
N LEU A 129 18.28 2.35 4.18
CA LEU A 129 17.83 3.74 4.10
C LEU A 129 18.59 4.62 5.11
N SER A 130 18.74 4.16 6.35
CA SER A 130 19.43 4.91 7.41
C SER A 130 20.87 5.23 7.01
N ARG A 131 21.63 4.23 6.54
CA ARG A 131 23.00 4.43 6.04
C ARG A 131 23.02 5.27 4.77
N GLY A 132 22.14 4.96 3.82
CA GLY A 132 22.10 5.59 2.49
C GLY A 132 21.75 7.08 2.53
N LEU A 133 20.82 7.49 3.40
CA LEU A 133 20.39 8.88 3.54
C LEU A 133 21.32 9.72 4.44
N LYS A 134 22.19 9.09 5.24
CA LYS A 134 23.19 9.79 6.06
C LYS A 134 24.39 10.25 5.25
N LYS A 135 24.77 9.51 4.20
CA LYS A 135 25.97 9.77 3.39
C LYS A 135 25.85 11.10 2.63
N GLY A 136 26.76 12.05 2.87
CA GLY A 136 26.75 13.35 2.20
C GLY A 136 25.59 14.27 2.63
N ASN A 137 25.04 14.03 3.82
CA ASN A 137 23.85 14.74 4.30
C ASN A 137 24.18 15.85 5.32
N ALA A 138 25.31 15.77 6.01
CA ALA A 138 25.70 16.73 7.04
C ALA A 138 25.90 18.14 6.45
N ASP A 139 26.53 18.20 5.28
CA ASP A 139 26.90 19.44 4.58
C ASP A 139 25.74 20.07 3.79
N ARG A 140 24.58 19.39 3.75
CA ARG A 140 23.39 19.90 3.06
C ARG A 140 22.69 20.97 3.91
N PRO A 141 22.14 22.01 3.27
CA PRO A 141 21.20 22.94 3.90
C PRO A 141 20.07 22.20 4.63
N LYS A 142 19.59 22.74 5.75
CA LYS A 142 18.68 22.04 6.68
C LYS A 142 17.41 21.54 6.00
N GLU A 143 16.86 22.32 5.08
CA GLU A 143 15.67 22.04 4.27
C GLU A 143 15.89 20.93 3.23
N LEU A 144 17.13 20.76 2.78
CA LEU A 144 17.54 19.70 1.85
C LEU A 144 17.98 18.42 2.55
N ARG A 145 18.11 18.42 3.88
CA ARG A 145 18.53 17.23 4.62
C ARG A 145 17.53 16.10 4.51
N SER A 146 18.08 14.94 4.21
CA SER A 146 17.38 13.67 4.11
C SER A 146 17.54 12.86 5.40
N TRP A 147 16.56 12.04 5.73
CA TRP A 147 16.63 11.16 6.91
C TRP A 147 15.53 10.12 6.87
N ILE A 148 15.72 9.08 7.66
CA ILE A 148 14.67 8.14 8.05
C ILE A 148 14.60 8.11 9.58
N ARG A 149 13.38 8.01 10.12
CA ARG A 149 13.16 7.76 11.55
C ARG A 149 11.85 7.04 11.79
N THR A 150 11.62 6.77 13.07
CA THR A 150 10.38 6.19 13.57
C THR A 150 9.66 7.11 14.54
N CYS A 151 8.37 6.86 14.76
CA CYS A 151 7.60 7.49 15.84
C CYS A 151 7.55 6.59 17.07
N SER A 152 7.40 7.16 18.26
CA SER A 152 7.37 6.42 19.53
C SER A 152 6.25 5.35 19.57
N ALA A 153 5.05 5.68 19.10
CA ALA A 153 3.97 4.74 18.83
C ALA A 153 3.20 5.21 17.58
N THR A 154 2.38 6.23 17.78
CA THR A 154 1.84 7.15 16.77
C THR A 154 2.69 8.42 16.77
N CYS A 155 2.82 9.08 15.63
CA CYS A 155 3.43 10.39 15.44
C CYS A 155 2.54 11.56 15.87
N ARG A 156 1.21 11.39 15.87
CA ARG A 156 0.24 12.46 16.20
C ARG A 156 -0.76 12.07 17.28
N GLY A 157 -1.00 10.78 17.48
CA GLY A 157 -1.91 10.23 18.49
C GLY A 157 -1.32 10.04 19.90
N LYS A 158 -2.11 9.42 20.79
CA LYS A 158 -1.70 9.03 22.15
C LYS A 158 -1.34 7.54 22.27
N GLY A 159 -1.74 6.73 21.30
CA GLY A 159 -1.66 5.27 21.32
C GLY A 159 -2.18 4.71 20.01
N GLY A 160 -1.83 3.46 19.68
CA GLY A 160 -2.00 2.89 18.35
C GLY A 160 -0.67 2.80 17.61
N ALA A 161 -0.71 2.71 16.28
CA ALA A 161 0.48 2.64 15.43
C ALA A 161 0.53 3.80 14.43
N MET A 162 1.72 4.20 14.00
CA MET A 162 1.85 4.98 12.76
C MET A 162 1.51 4.06 11.58
N HIS A 163 0.29 4.14 11.05
CA HIS A 163 -0.24 3.23 10.03
C HIS A 163 -0.55 3.95 8.70
N ASN A 164 0.08 5.08 8.44
CA ASN A 164 -0.01 5.77 7.14
C ASN A 164 0.71 5.01 6.01
N LYS A 165 0.40 5.35 4.75
CA LYS A 165 1.08 4.94 3.50
C LYS A 165 0.89 6.04 2.45
N LEU A 166 1.87 6.93 2.37
CA LEU A 166 1.81 8.10 1.51
C LEU A 166 3.19 8.50 1.02
N MET A 167 3.18 9.27 -0.07
CA MET A 167 4.32 9.99 -0.61
C MET A 167 3.87 11.39 -1.04
N LEU A 168 4.51 12.42 -0.50
CA LEU A 168 4.34 13.81 -0.92
C LEU A 168 5.56 14.23 -1.73
N VAL A 169 5.37 14.81 -2.90
CA VAL A 169 6.46 15.25 -3.77
C VAL A 169 6.22 16.69 -4.21
N SER A 170 7.19 17.58 -3.97
CA SER A 170 7.03 18.99 -4.35
C SER A 170 6.96 19.16 -5.86
N ARG A 171 7.83 18.45 -6.60
CA ARG A 171 7.84 18.41 -8.07
C ARG A 171 8.48 17.14 -8.61
N SER A 172 7.96 16.62 -9.71
CA SER A 172 8.53 15.51 -10.48
C SER A 172 8.31 15.76 -11.97
N GLY A 173 9.38 16.03 -12.70
CA GLY A 173 9.32 16.49 -14.09
C GLY A 173 8.54 17.80 -14.19
N ALA A 174 7.49 17.80 -15.01
CA ALA A 174 6.63 18.96 -15.25
C ALA A 174 5.53 19.14 -14.19
N THR A 175 5.39 18.20 -13.24
CA THR A 175 4.25 18.17 -12.32
C THR A 175 4.62 18.60 -10.90
N ASN A 176 3.83 19.51 -10.32
CA ASN A 176 3.98 20.05 -8.98
C ASN A 176 2.92 19.51 -8.01
N TRP A 177 3.17 19.70 -6.70
CA TRP A 177 2.21 19.50 -5.62
C TRP A 177 1.53 18.12 -5.67
N ILE A 178 2.36 17.09 -5.64
CA ILE A 178 1.93 15.72 -5.84
C ILE A 178 1.63 15.07 -4.49
N VAL A 179 0.37 14.70 -4.28
CA VAL A 179 -0.08 13.90 -3.14
C VAL A 179 -0.40 12.50 -3.62
N MET A 180 0.31 11.51 -3.07
CA MET A 180 0.14 10.10 -3.39
C MET A 180 -0.13 9.32 -2.10
N GLN A 181 -1.24 8.58 -2.05
CA GLN A 181 -1.65 7.85 -0.84
C GLN A 181 -2.46 6.61 -1.19
N GLY A 182 -2.68 5.72 -0.23
CA GLY A 182 -3.62 4.61 -0.36
C GLY A 182 -3.32 3.47 0.61
N SER A 183 -3.76 2.26 0.24
CA SER A 183 -3.61 1.10 1.13
C SER A 183 -2.25 0.41 1.12
N GLY A 184 -1.45 0.60 0.07
CA GLY A 184 -0.22 -0.17 -0.17
C GLY A 184 1.00 0.28 0.63
N ASN A 185 1.60 -0.62 1.40
CA ASN A 185 2.91 -0.41 2.05
C ASN A 185 4.06 -0.41 1.03
N PHE A 186 5.23 0.09 1.44
CA PHE A 186 6.44 0.08 0.62
C PHE A 186 7.17 -1.28 0.76
N THR A 187 6.52 -2.37 0.37
CA THR A 187 6.96 -3.77 0.59
C THR A 187 6.76 -4.63 -0.65
N GLY A 188 7.50 -5.74 -0.76
CA GLY A 188 7.29 -6.73 -1.82
C GLY A 188 5.90 -7.36 -1.77
N ALA A 189 5.36 -7.66 -0.59
CA ALA A 189 3.99 -8.18 -0.46
C ALA A 189 2.92 -7.21 -1.01
N ALA A 190 3.10 -5.90 -0.78
CA ALA A 190 2.20 -4.90 -1.35
C ALA A 190 2.22 -4.88 -2.88
N ALA A 191 3.37 -5.17 -3.49
CA ALA A 191 3.48 -5.27 -4.95
C ALA A 191 2.94 -6.60 -5.48
N VAL A 192 3.20 -7.71 -4.80
CA VAL A 192 3.03 -9.05 -5.38
C VAL A 192 1.76 -9.77 -4.91
N GLN A 193 1.41 -9.61 -3.63
CA GLN A 193 0.36 -10.41 -2.98
C GLN A 193 -0.96 -9.64 -2.85
N GLN A 194 -0.89 -8.34 -2.66
CA GLN A 194 -2.05 -7.55 -2.24
C GLN A 194 -2.77 -6.89 -3.40
N PHE A 195 -4.10 -6.89 -3.39
CA PHE A 195 -4.87 -5.87 -4.10
C PHE A 195 -4.81 -4.58 -3.28
N ASN A 196 -4.11 -3.58 -3.78
CA ASN A 196 -4.04 -2.24 -3.21
C ASN A 196 -4.60 -1.20 -4.18
N ASP A 197 -4.94 -0.06 -3.60
CA ASP A 197 -5.23 1.19 -4.28
C ASP A 197 -4.17 2.24 -3.97
N TRP A 198 -4.06 3.21 -4.88
CA TRP A 198 -3.13 4.32 -4.78
C TRP A 198 -3.66 5.52 -5.54
N THR A 199 -4.16 6.53 -4.84
CA THR A 199 -4.63 7.77 -5.47
C THR A 199 -3.47 8.73 -5.68
N THR A 200 -3.60 9.58 -6.67
CA THR A 200 -2.60 10.59 -7.02
C THR A 200 -3.33 11.86 -7.39
N VAL A 201 -3.09 12.91 -6.62
CA VAL A 201 -3.56 14.26 -6.93
C VAL A 201 -2.33 15.09 -7.25
N THR A 202 -2.44 15.93 -8.27
CA THR A 202 -1.37 16.76 -8.82
C THR A 202 -1.91 18.14 -9.07
N GLU A 203 -1.04 19.15 -9.15
CA GLU A 203 -1.45 20.52 -9.48
C GLU A 203 -2.58 21.04 -8.55
N ASN A 204 -2.56 20.64 -7.27
CA ASN A 204 -3.48 21.11 -6.24
C ASN A 204 -2.69 21.52 -5.00
N GLN A 205 -2.24 22.76 -4.99
CA GLN A 205 -1.39 23.30 -3.94
C GLN A 205 -2.09 23.27 -2.56
N ALA A 206 -3.37 23.63 -2.49
CA ALA A 206 -4.12 23.63 -1.24
C ALA A 206 -4.20 22.24 -0.60
N LEU A 207 -4.44 21.19 -1.41
CA LEU A 207 -4.37 19.81 -0.93
C LEU A 207 -2.96 19.48 -0.43
N TYR A 208 -1.92 19.77 -1.23
CA TYR A 208 -0.54 19.47 -0.88
C TYR A 208 -0.09 20.15 0.42
N ASP A 209 -0.45 21.41 0.62
CA ASP A 209 -0.11 22.19 1.82
C ASP A 209 -0.82 21.65 3.07
N GLY A 210 -2.07 21.18 2.94
CA GLY A 210 -2.77 20.48 4.01
C GLY A 210 -2.08 19.17 4.41
N TRP A 211 -1.63 18.37 3.44
CA TRP A 211 -0.83 17.16 3.71
C TRP A 211 0.56 17.48 4.28
N MET A 212 1.18 18.59 3.85
CA MET A 212 2.44 19.07 4.43
C MET A 212 2.28 19.59 5.86
N THR A 213 1.12 20.15 6.20
CA THR A 213 0.76 20.48 7.58
C THR A 213 0.72 19.21 8.43
N MET A 214 0.07 18.16 7.94
CA MET A 214 0.08 16.85 8.61
C MET A 214 1.51 16.33 8.81
N TRP A 215 2.31 16.35 7.74
CA TRP A 215 3.71 15.92 7.77
C TRP A 215 4.53 16.68 8.81
N ASN A 216 4.42 18.00 8.85
CA ASN A 216 5.14 18.86 9.79
C ASN A 216 4.74 18.61 11.25
N GLN A 217 3.49 18.22 11.50
CA GLN A 217 3.01 17.79 12.81
C GLN A 217 3.57 16.40 13.16
N ALA A 218 3.42 15.41 12.28
CA ALA A 218 3.92 14.04 12.52
C ALA A 218 5.45 14.00 12.76
N LYS A 219 6.19 14.89 12.11
CA LYS A 219 7.63 15.07 12.35
C LYS A 219 7.98 15.48 13.79
N LYS A 220 7.04 15.93 14.60
CA LYS A 220 7.33 16.34 15.98
C LYS A 220 7.11 15.20 16.97
N ASP A 221 6.60 14.05 16.52
CA ASP A 221 6.33 12.84 17.34
C ASP A 221 5.66 13.19 18.67
N LYS A 222 4.61 14.02 18.59
CA LYS A 222 3.85 14.51 19.74
C LYS A 222 2.39 14.66 19.40
N ARG A 223 1.55 14.79 20.41
CA ARG A 223 0.11 14.95 20.22
C ARG A 223 -0.22 16.24 19.46
N PHE A 224 -1.10 16.12 18.47
CA PHE A 224 -1.75 17.25 17.81
C PHE A 224 -3.28 17.12 17.88
N PRO A 225 -4.02 18.23 17.71
CA PRO A 225 -5.44 18.18 17.42
C PRO A 225 -5.74 17.38 16.15
N ASP A 226 -6.99 16.94 16.05
CA ASP A 226 -7.51 16.29 14.84
C ASP A 226 -7.35 17.24 13.64
N LEU A 227 -6.96 16.69 12.49
CA LEU A 227 -6.73 17.47 11.27
C LEU A 227 -7.61 16.92 10.17
N GLN A 228 -8.48 17.78 9.66
CA GLN A 228 -9.30 17.54 8.48
C GLN A 228 -9.42 18.84 7.69
N PHE A 229 -9.62 18.72 6.39
CA PHE A 229 -9.88 19.87 5.51
C PHE A 229 -10.53 19.39 4.21
N THR A 230 -11.20 20.32 3.51
CA THR A 230 -11.78 20.09 2.19
C THR A 230 -11.27 21.17 1.24
N VAL A 231 -10.90 20.77 0.02
CA VAL A 231 -10.46 21.67 -1.04
C VAL A 231 -11.19 21.34 -2.33
N PRO A 232 -11.36 22.30 -3.26
CA PRO A 232 -11.90 22.00 -4.58
C PRO A 232 -10.94 21.08 -5.36
N SER A 233 -11.49 20.27 -6.26
CA SER A 233 -10.72 19.62 -7.31
C SER A 233 -10.22 20.66 -8.30
N THR A 234 -8.96 20.55 -8.73
CA THR A 234 -8.39 21.41 -9.78
C THR A 234 -8.59 20.84 -11.19
N THR A 235 -9.17 19.65 -11.30
CA THR A 235 -9.33 18.93 -12.59
C THR A 235 -10.78 18.66 -12.95
N ILE A 236 -11.70 18.75 -11.99
CA ILE A 236 -13.13 18.48 -12.18
C ILE A 236 -13.92 19.64 -11.55
N PRO A 237 -14.56 20.49 -12.37
CA PRO A 237 -15.37 21.59 -11.86
C PRO A 237 -16.49 21.11 -10.92
N GLY A 238 -16.69 21.82 -9.80
CA GLY A 238 -17.70 21.49 -8.79
C GLY A 238 -17.34 20.34 -7.84
N ALA A 239 -16.40 19.46 -8.22
CA ALA A 239 -15.92 18.38 -7.36
C ALA A 239 -15.04 18.90 -6.22
N SER A 240 -14.98 18.14 -5.13
CA SER A 240 -14.17 18.47 -3.96
C SER A 240 -13.45 17.26 -3.37
N ILE A 241 -12.41 17.52 -2.61
CA ILE A 241 -11.56 16.51 -1.97
C ILE A 241 -11.51 16.81 -0.48
N THR A 242 -12.05 15.91 0.34
CA THR A 242 -11.97 15.97 1.81
C THR A 242 -10.86 15.04 2.29
N THR A 243 -9.89 15.56 3.05
CA THR A 243 -8.87 14.76 3.73
C THR A 243 -9.12 14.78 5.24
N MET A 244 -8.97 13.62 5.88
CA MET A 244 -8.99 13.47 7.34
C MET A 244 -7.79 12.64 7.78
N PHE A 245 -7.21 12.97 8.92
CA PHE A 245 -6.13 12.19 9.52
C PHE A 245 -6.53 11.73 10.91
N ALA A 246 -6.38 10.42 11.15
CA ALA A 246 -6.57 9.86 12.47
C ALA A 246 -5.46 10.36 13.45
N PRO A 247 -5.74 10.39 14.77
CA PRO A 247 -6.96 9.89 15.43
C PRO A 247 -8.19 10.78 15.19
N HIS A 248 -9.36 10.17 14.95
CA HIS A 248 -10.62 10.87 14.58
C HIS A 248 -11.49 11.25 15.80
N ARG A 249 -10.89 11.67 16.90
CA ARG A 249 -11.48 11.64 18.26
C ARG A 249 -12.87 12.24 18.39
N THR A 250 -13.15 13.34 17.70
CA THR A 250 -14.44 14.04 17.76
C THR A 250 -15.17 14.07 16.42
N GLN A 251 -14.69 13.33 15.43
CA GLN A 251 -15.18 13.41 14.07
C GLN A 251 -16.13 12.26 13.74
N VAL A 252 -16.99 12.51 12.76
CA VAL A 252 -17.76 11.44 12.11
C VAL A 252 -16.79 10.49 11.44
N ASP A 253 -17.01 9.19 11.65
CA ASP A 253 -16.20 8.12 11.08
C ASP A 253 -16.08 8.27 9.56
N PRO A 254 -14.87 8.23 8.95
CA PRO A 254 -14.67 8.48 7.52
C PRO A 254 -15.62 7.73 6.57
N PRO A 255 -15.81 6.39 6.69
CA PRO A 255 -16.87 5.66 6.00
C PRO A 255 -18.28 6.21 6.21
N LEU A 256 -18.65 6.53 7.46
CA LEU A 256 -20.00 7.01 7.77
C LEU A 256 -20.26 8.41 7.23
N ARG A 257 -19.22 9.24 7.04
CA ARG A 257 -19.34 10.54 6.38
C ARG A 257 -19.87 10.42 4.95
N VAL A 258 -19.54 9.33 4.26
CA VAL A 258 -20.08 9.01 2.93
C VAL A 258 -21.40 8.26 3.04
N LEU A 259 -21.42 7.16 3.80
CA LEU A 259 -22.57 6.25 3.83
C LEU A 259 -23.84 6.89 4.41
N ASN A 260 -23.72 7.89 5.30
CA ASN A 260 -24.87 8.60 5.85
C ASN A 260 -25.57 9.51 4.84
N LYS A 261 -24.91 9.84 3.71
CA LYS A 261 -25.47 10.67 2.65
C LYS A 261 -26.21 9.87 1.58
N VAL A 262 -26.06 8.55 1.60
CA VAL A 262 -26.61 7.65 0.57
C VAL A 262 -28.12 7.59 0.67
N GLN A 263 -28.78 7.80 -0.46
CA GLN A 263 -30.19 7.49 -0.68
C GLN A 263 -30.27 6.39 -1.72
N CYS A 264 -31.03 5.32 -1.47
CA CYS A 264 -30.91 4.11 -2.30
C CYS A 264 -31.62 4.16 -3.65
N ASN A 265 -32.60 5.06 -3.80
CA ASN A 265 -33.42 5.15 -5.01
C ASN A 265 -33.22 6.50 -5.72
N GLY A 266 -33.65 6.57 -6.97
CA GLY A 266 -33.62 7.79 -7.77
C GLY A 266 -32.26 8.13 -8.35
N ALA A 267 -31.32 7.17 -8.38
CA ALA A 267 -30.04 7.39 -9.05
C ALA A 267 -30.24 7.48 -10.57
N THR A 268 -29.67 8.50 -11.22
CA THR A 268 -29.78 8.71 -12.68
C THR A 268 -28.55 8.26 -13.44
N ASN A 269 -27.44 7.99 -12.75
CA ASN A 269 -26.17 7.53 -13.31
C ASN A 269 -25.92 6.02 -13.08
N THR A 270 -26.96 5.25 -12.74
CA THR A 270 -26.88 3.79 -12.56
C THR A 270 -27.94 3.09 -13.40
N ALA A 271 -27.65 1.87 -13.87
CA ALA A 271 -28.50 1.17 -14.84
C ALA A 271 -29.90 0.78 -14.32
N ASN A 272 -30.07 0.64 -13.00
CA ASN A 272 -31.32 0.15 -12.39
C ASN A 272 -31.99 1.20 -11.49
N GLY A 273 -31.54 2.46 -11.53
CA GLY A 273 -32.07 3.53 -10.69
C GLY A 273 -31.70 3.44 -9.22
N ARG A 274 -30.87 2.46 -8.83
CA ARG A 274 -30.47 2.20 -7.43
C ARG A 274 -29.04 2.66 -7.21
N THR A 275 -28.82 3.38 -6.12
CA THR A 275 -27.47 3.82 -5.74
C THR A 275 -26.57 2.62 -5.49
N LYS A 276 -25.45 2.59 -6.21
CA LYS A 276 -24.44 1.54 -6.17
C LYS A 276 -23.43 1.86 -5.07
N VAL A 277 -23.24 0.93 -4.14
CA VAL A 277 -22.28 1.02 -3.04
C VAL A 277 -21.33 -0.16 -3.11
N ARG A 278 -20.03 0.11 -3.15
CA ARG A 278 -18.99 -0.92 -3.23
C ARG A 278 -17.97 -0.71 -2.11
N VAL A 279 -17.82 -1.71 -1.26
CA VAL A 279 -16.96 -1.66 -0.08
C VAL A 279 -15.82 -2.66 -0.22
N ALA A 280 -14.60 -2.20 0.06
CA ALA A 280 -13.44 -3.08 0.19
C ALA A 280 -12.67 -2.74 1.45
N ASN A 281 -12.51 -3.70 2.36
CA ASN A 281 -11.68 -3.49 3.55
C ASN A 281 -10.81 -4.70 3.91
N ALA A 282 -9.54 -4.45 4.17
CA ALA A 282 -8.59 -5.49 4.56
C ALA A 282 -8.96 -6.12 5.92
N VAL A 283 -9.32 -5.32 6.92
CA VAL A 283 -9.66 -5.83 8.26
C VAL A 283 -10.84 -5.05 8.84
N TRP A 284 -11.92 -5.76 9.15
CA TRP A 284 -13.17 -5.18 9.65
C TRP A 284 -13.62 -5.87 10.94
N GLY A 285 -13.61 -5.14 12.06
CA GLY A 285 -13.90 -5.71 13.37
C GLY A 285 -14.34 -4.68 14.41
N ASP A 286 -14.51 -5.17 15.63
CA ASP A 286 -14.82 -4.38 16.83
C ASP A 286 -16.14 -3.57 16.77
N GLU A 287 -16.42 -2.79 17.81
CA GLU A 287 -17.64 -1.99 17.88
C GLU A 287 -17.65 -0.86 16.84
N ARG A 288 -16.47 -0.28 16.54
CA ARG A 288 -16.36 0.69 15.46
C ARG A 288 -16.81 0.08 14.13
N GLY A 289 -16.25 -1.06 13.75
CA GLY A 289 -16.64 -1.77 12.54
C GLY A 289 -18.13 -2.13 12.56
N ALA A 290 -18.68 -2.48 13.72
CA ALA A 290 -20.09 -2.83 13.85
C ALA A 290 -21.03 -1.67 13.50
N ARG A 291 -20.68 -0.42 13.84
CA ARG A 291 -21.43 0.78 13.42
C ARG A 291 -21.46 0.92 11.89
N ILE A 292 -20.31 0.77 11.25
CA ILE A 292 -20.19 0.85 9.80
C ILE A 292 -20.98 -0.28 9.14
N ALA A 293 -20.89 -1.50 9.68
CA ALA A 293 -21.57 -2.68 9.16
C ALA A 293 -23.09 -2.57 9.25
N ARG A 294 -23.60 -2.01 10.36
CA ARG A 294 -25.04 -1.73 10.50
C ARG A 294 -25.51 -0.74 9.45
N LYS A 295 -24.75 0.32 9.17
CA LYS A 295 -25.10 1.26 8.09
C LYS A 295 -25.08 0.61 6.71
N VAL A 296 -24.08 -0.22 6.41
CA VAL A 296 -24.02 -0.97 5.14
C VAL A 296 -25.22 -1.93 4.99
N ARG A 297 -25.59 -2.65 6.05
CA ARG A 297 -26.79 -3.50 6.08
C ARG A 297 -28.06 -2.69 5.86
N GLU A 298 -28.19 -1.54 6.53
CA GLU A 298 -29.32 -0.62 6.39
C GLU A 298 -29.50 -0.20 4.93
N LEU A 299 -28.43 0.27 4.27
CA LEU A 299 -28.46 0.66 2.86
C LEU A 299 -28.87 -0.51 1.94
N HIS A 300 -28.33 -1.71 2.20
CA HIS A 300 -28.76 -2.90 1.46
C HIS A 300 -30.27 -3.17 1.64
N SER A 301 -30.79 -3.08 2.87
CA SER A 301 -32.21 -3.27 3.14
C SER A 301 -33.12 -2.19 2.56
N GLN A 302 -32.60 -0.97 2.36
CA GLN A 302 -33.30 0.15 1.72
C GLN A 302 -33.29 0.05 0.18
N GLY A 303 -32.63 -0.96 -0.39
CA GLY A 303 -32.65 -1.27 -1.81
C GLY A 303 -31.39 -0.89 -2.59
N CYS A 304 -30.36 -0.32 -1.95
CA CYS A 304 -29.10 0.00 -2.63
C CYS A 304 -28.47 -1.27 -3.25
N ASP A 305 -27.78 -1.14 -4.38
CA ASP A 305 -26.92 -2.21 -4.90
C ASP A 305 -25.63 -2.22 -4.09
N VAL A 306 -25.53 -3.12 -3.10
CA VAL A 306 -24.38 -3.21 -2.18
C VAL A 306 -23.55 -4.47 -2.46
N ARG A 307 -22.23 -4.31 -2.56
CA ARG A 307 -21.27 -5.43 -2.50
C ARG A 307 -20.10 -5.12 -1.58
N VAL A 308 -19.65 -6.15 -0.87
CA VAL A 308 -18.54 -6.08 0.07
C VAL A 308 -17.47 -7.12 -0.28
N VAL A 309 -16.21 -6.69 -0.33
CA VAL A 309 -15.05 -7.60 -0.36
C VAL A 309 -14.14 -7.34 0.83
N PHE A 310 -13.59 -8.40 1.40
CA PHE A 310 -12.72 -8.27 2.59
C PHE A 310 -11.60 -9.30 2.62
N MET A 311 -10.55 -9.02 3.41
CA MET A 311 -9.56 -10.06 3.78
C MET A 311 -9.92 -10.67 5.13
N MET A 312 -10.06 -9.86 6.17
CA MET A 312 -10.37 -10.27 7.54
C MET A 312 -11.62 -9.57 8.03
N MET A 313 -12.53 -10.31 8.65
CA MET A 313 -13.78 -9.75 9.17
C MET A 313 -14.19 -10.54 10.40
N SER A 314 -14.58 -9.90 11.50
CA SER A 314 -14.94 -10.64 12.73
C SER A 314 -16.30 -11.32 12.67
N GLY A 315 -16.51 -12.36 13.48
CA GLY A 315 -17.79 -13.08 13.57
C GLY A 315 -18.99 -12.17 13.83
N LYS A 316 -18.81 -11.17 14.68
CA LYS A 316 -19.81 -10.11 14.94
C LYS A 316 -20.16 -9.34 13.68
N ILE A 317 -19.16 -8.88 12.92
CA ILE A 317 -19.39 -8.12 11.67
C ILE A 317 -20.06 -8.99 10.62
N ARG A 318 -19.61 -10.25 10.46
CA ARG A 318 -20.23 -11.23 9.56
C ARG A 318 -21.71 -11.44 9.89
N SER A 319 -22.03 -11.55 11.19
CA SER A 319 -23.42 -11.72 11.64
C SER A 319 -24.29 -10.49 11.30
N ILE A 320 -23.74 -9.28 11.43
CA ILE A 320 -24.44 -8.05 11.01
C ILE A 320 -24.67 -8.03 9.50
N LEU A 321 -23.65 -8.40 8.71
CA LEU A 321 -23.67 -8.38 7.24
C LEU A 321 -24.25 -9.63 6.59
N ALA A 322 -24.81 -10.58 7.36
CA ALA A 322 -25.35 -11.83 6.84
C ALA A 322 -26.29 -11.68 5.62
N PRO A 323 -27.19 -10.68 5.52
CA PRO A 323 -28.04 -10.50 4.34
C PRO A 323 -27.36 -9.74 3.18
N VAL A 324 -26.16 -9.18 3.38
CA VAL A 324 -25.47 -8.34 2.39
C VAL A 324 -24.57 -9.22 1.50
N PRO A 325 -24.54 -9.02 0.17
CA PRO A 325 -23.58 -9.69 -0.71
C PRO A 325 -22.12 -9.37 -0.32
N ALA A 326 -21.49 -10.27 0.43
CA ALA A 326 -20.14 -10.12 0.95
C ALA A 326 -19.27 -11.33 0.61
N LYS A 327 -18.02 -11.10 0.19
CA LYS A 327 -17.06 -12.18 -0.11
C LYS A 327 -15.68 -11.92 0.46
N GLN A 328 -15.08 -12.97 1.01
CA GLN A 328 -13.68 -12.96 1.39
C GLN A 328 -12.80 -13.17 0.16
N MET A 329 -11.84 -12.28 -0.07
CA MET A 329 -10.77 -12.47 -1.05
C MET A 329 -9.46 -12.73 -0.32
N VAL A 330 -9.21 -14.01 -0.07
CA VAL A 330 -7.94 -14.55 0.40
C VAL A 330 -7.67 -15.81 -0.41
N TYR A 331 -6.46 -15.91 -0.95
CA TYR A 331 -5.97 -17.07 -1.67
C TYR A 331 -4.66 -17.50 -1.04
N ILE A 332 -4.55 -18.80 -0.83
CA ILE A 332 -3.45 -19.46 -0.16
C ILE A 332 -3.06 -20.66 -1.01
N THR A 333 -1.79 -20.75 -1.38
CA THR A 333 -1.23 -21.77 -2.26
C THR A 333 0.02 -22.42 -1.69
N GLY A 334 0.26 -23.65 -2.13
CA GLY A 334 1.53 -24.34 -1.92
C GLY A 334 1.78 -24.83 -0.49
N ALA A 335 3.00 -25.34 -0.27
CA ALA A 335 3.40 -25.97 0.99
C ALA A 335 3.50 -25.00 2.18
N THR A 336 3.44 -23.69 1.93
CA THR A 336 3.41 -22.62 2.95
C THR A 336 2.00 -22.16 3.32
N ALA A 337 0.97 -22.89 2.87
CA ALA A 337 -0.44 -22.51 3.03
C ALA A 337 -0.85 -22.15 4.47
N ASN A 338 -0.15 -22.71 5.45
CA ASN A 338 -0.46 -22.52 6.86
C ASN A 338 0.29 -21.34 7.50
N LYS A 339 1.16 -20.63 6.76
CA LYS A 339 2.08 -19.63 7.34
C LYS A 339 1.88 -18.21 6.81
N PHE A 340 1.44 -18.05 5.55
CA PHE A 340 1.31 -16.74 4.90
C PHE A 340 0.10 -16.66 3.96
N LYS A 341 -0.38 -15.44 3.67
CA LYS A 341 -1.47 -15.19 2.71
C LYS A 341 -0.88 -14.84 1.36
N ASP A 342 -1.13 -15.66 0.34
CA ASP A 342 -0.46 -15.46 -0.95
C ASP A 342 -1.07 -14.36 -1.78
N ARG A 343 -2.40 -14.26 -1.82
CA ARG A 343 -3.09 -13.18 -2.56
C ARG A 343 -4.33 -12.73 -1.78
N TYR A 344 -4.50 -11.43 -1.53
CA TYR A 344 -5.62 -10.96 -0.70
C TYR A 344 -6.01 -9.49 -0.92
N VAL A 345 -7.24 -9.13 -0.54
CA VAL A 345 -7.69 -7.74 -0.51
C VAL A 345 -6.95 -6.95 0.56
N HIS A 346 -6.32 -5.86 0.17
CA HIS A 346 -5.70 -4.93 1.10
C HIS A 346 -6.22 -3.50 0.95
N LEU A 347 -7.18 -3.25 0.04
CA LEU A 347 -7.93 -2.00 -0.03
C LEU A 347 -8.64 -1.68 1.29
N LYS A 348 -8.84 -0.40 1.55
CA LYS A 348 -9.54 0.14 2.71
C LYS A 348 -10.33 1.37 2.27
N GLY A 349 -11.60 1.18 1.96
CA GLY A 349 -12.38 2.24 1.36
C GLY A 349 -13.71 1.77 0.79
N LEU A 350 -14.36 2.69 0.09
CA LEU A 350 -15.63 2.45 -0.57
C LEU A 350 -15.81 3.41 -1.75
N SER A 351 -16.70 3.05 -2.66
CA SER A 351 -17.25 3.95 -3.67
C SER A 351 -18.77 3.97 -3.63
N VAL A 352 -19.33 5.11 -4.01
CA VAL A 352 -20.76 5.31 -4.24
C VAL A 352 -20.96 5.96 -5.60
N GLU A 353 -21.90 5.43 -6.38
CA GLU A 353 -22.40 6.01 -7.62
C GLU A 353 -23.94 6.06 -7.51
N GLY A 354 -24.53 7.25 -7.52
CA GLY A 354 -25.98 7.41 -7.43
C GLY A 354 -26.39 8.60 -6.59
N ASN A 355 -27.49 8.43 -5.85
CA ASN A 355 -28.10 9.50 -5.08
C ASN A 355 -27.37 9.72 -3.74
N LEU A 356 -26.72 10.88 -3.62
CA LEU A 356 -26.12 11.38 -2.38
C LEU A 356 -26.75 12.71 -2.01
N ASP A 357 -27.33 12.81 -0.81
CA ASP A 357 -27.98 14.02 -0.28
C ASP A 357 -28.97 14.68 -1.28
N GLY A 358 -29.68 13.87 -2.08
CA GLY A 358 -30.68 14.34 -3.03
C GLY A 358 -30.15 14.66 -4.42
N ASN A 359 -28.83 14.61 -4.65
CA ASN A 359 -28.25 14.70 -6.00
C ASN A 359 -28.25 13.30 -6.65
N PRO A 360 -29.11 13.04 -7.66
CA PRO A 360 -29.30 11.70 -8.22
C PRO A 360 -28.13 11.20 -9.08
N ALA A 361 -27.22 12.09 -9.48
CA ALA A 361 -26.06 11.77 -10.33
C ALA A 361 -24.72 11.91 -9.58
N ALA A 362 -24.76 11.99 -8.25
CA ALA A 362 -23.57 12.19 -7.43
C ALA A 362 -22.65 10.95 -7.42
N SER A 363 -21.44 11.17 -6.92
CA SER A 363 -20.51 10.08 -6.66
C SER A 363 -19.55 10.40 -5.52
N ALA A 364 -19.03 9.36 -4.88
CA ALA A 364 -18.01 9.50 -3.84
C ALA A 364 -17.03 8.32 -3.86
N VAL A 365 -15.75 8.58 -3.58
CA VAL A 365 -14.74 7.54 -3.34
C VAL A 365 -13.99 7.86 -2.06
N LEU A 366 -14.05 6.97 -1.09
CA LEU A 366 -13.14 6.95 0.05
C LEU A 366 -11.98 5.99 -0.24
N SER A 367 -10.76 6.51 -0.23
CA SER A 367 -9.51 5.75 -0.19
C SER A 367 -8.79 6.04 1.12
N SER A 368 -8.24 5.01 1.75
CA SER A 368 -7.72 5.13 3.12
C SER A 368 -6.59 4.12 3.41
N SER A 369 -5.83 4.39 4.47
CA SER A 369 -4.93 3.42 5.09
C SER A 369 -5.57 2.58 6.21
N GLU A 370 -6.81 2.88 6.58
CA GLU A 370 -7.43 2.51 7.84
C GLU A 370 -8.25 1.21 7.79
N ASN A 371 -7.88 0.27 8.65
CA ASN A 371 -8.73 -0.89 8.94
C ASN A 371 -9.93 -0.45 9.76
N TRP A 372 -11.12 -0.95 9.44
CA TRP A 372 -12.36 -0.61 10.15
C TRP A 372 -12.47 -1.38 11.47
N THR A 373 -11.58 -1.01 12.40
CA THR A 373 -11.31 -1.61 13.71
C THR A 373 -11.10 -0.49 14.73
N GLN A 374 -11.18 -0.83 16.01
CA GLN A 374 -10.91 0.11 17.09
C GLN A 374 -9.45 0.60 17.08
N LEU A 375 -8.50 -0.26 16.68
CA LEU A 375 -7.09 0.12 16.56
C LEU A 375 -6.85 1.17 15.47
N GLY A 376 -7.54 1.05 14.32
CA GLY A 376 -7.47 2.03 13.24
C GLY A 376 -7.84 3.43 13.74
N TRP A 377 -8.91 3.52 14.54
CA TRP A 377 -9.44 4.78 15.06
C TRP A 377 -8.44 5.61 15.88
N PHE A 378 -7.50 4.93 16.54
CA PHE A 378 -6.49 5.55 17.41
C PHE A 378 -5.12 5.68 16.74
N SER A 379 -4.86 4.87 15.71
CA SER A 379 -3.60 4.90 14.94
C SER A 379 -3.47 6.19 14.15
N ASP A 380 -2.26 6.53 13.67
CA ASP A 380 -2.16 7.54 12.63
C ASP A 380 -2.53 6.89 11.30
N GLU A 381 -3.62 7.34 10.72
CA GLU A 381 -4.19 6.90 9.47
C GLU A 381 -4.50 8.13 8.63
N HIS A 382 -4.72 7.93 7.34
CA HIS A 382 -5.24 8.94 6.46
C HIS A 382 -6.46 8.41 5.72
N ASP A 383 -7.39 9.33 5.45
CA ASP A 383 -8.60 9.09 4.71
C ASP A 383 -8.78 10.25 3.73
N ILE A 384 -9.04 9.93 2.47
CA ILE A 384 -9.34 10.91 1.45
C ILE A 384 -10.63 10.53 0.75
N ILE A 385 -11.56 11.47 0.72
CA ILE A 385 -12.83 11.35 0.02
C ILE A 385 -12.80 12.27 -1.20
N PHE A 386 -13.01 11.69 -2.37
CA PHE A 386 -13.25 12.40 -3.62
C PHE A 386 -14.76 12.47 -3.84
N TRP A 387 -15.31 13.68 -3.88
CA TRP A 387 -16.72 13.94 -4.15
C TRP A 387 -16.91 14.36 -5.60
N ASP A 388 -17.93 13.81 -6.24
CA ASP A 388 -18.35 14.13 -7.60
C ASP A 388 -17.27 13.88 -8.68
N ASP A 389 -16.40 12.90 -8.44
CA ASP A 389 -15.49 12.32 -9.42
C ASP A 389 -16.04 10.97 -9.93
N ALA A 390 -16.98 11.06 -10.87
CA ALA A 390 -17.70 9.89 -11.39
C ALA A 390 -16.75 8.87 -12.04
N ALA A 391 -15.69 9.33 -12.72
CA ALA A 391 -14.72 8.45 -13.36
C ALA A 391 -13.91 7.66 -12.32
N MET A 392 -13.51 8.29 -11.21
CA MET A 392 -12.85 7.59 -10.11
C MET A 392 -13.81 6.62 -9.41
N ALA A 393 -15.06 7.01 -9.19
CA ALA A 393 -16.08 6.18 -8.56
C ALA A 393 -16.37 4.90 -9.37
N ALA A 394 -16.64 5.04 -10.67
CA ALA A 394 -16.82 3.91 -11.57
C ALA A 394 -15.59 2.97 -11.55
N LYS A 395 -14.38 3.53 -11.64
CA LYS A 395 -13.15 2.74 -11.64
C LYS A 395 -12.93 1.98 -10.32
N TYR A 396 -13.29 2.56 -9.18
CA TYR A 396 -13.22 1.88 -7.88
C TYR A 396 -14.29 0.80 -7.77
N SER A 397 -15.53 1.12 -8.16
CA SER A 397 -16.65 0.19 -8.15
C SER A 397 -16.38 -1.04 -9.02
N ASP A 398 -15.89 -0.83 -10.25
CA ASP A 398 -15.52 -1.91 -11.18
C ASP A 398 -14.39 -2.78 -10.61
N TRP A 399 -13.46 -2.17 -9.88
CA TRP A 399 -12.39 -2.90 -9.22
C TRP A 399 -12.93 -3.81 -8.13
N VAL A 400 -13.83 -3.30 -7.28
CA VAL A 400 -14.50 -4.10 -6.25
C VAL A 400 -15.37 -5.18 -6.87
N ASP A 401 -16.11 -4.88 -7.95
CA ASP A 401 -16.93 -5.85 -8.68
C ASP A 401 -16.06 -6.97 -9.27
N MET A 402 -14.91 -6.65 -9.85
CA MET A 402 -13.97 -7.64 -10.35
C MET A 402 -13.46 -8.54 -9.22
N ILE A 403 -13.05 -7.98 -8.09
CA ILE A 403 -12.61 -8.76 -6.92
C ILE A 403 -13.77 -9.63 -6.41
N PHE A 404 -14.97 -9.08 -6.29
CA PHE A 404 -16.15 -9.81 -5.81
C PHE A 404 -16.51 -10.98 -6.74
N ASN A 405 -16.44 -10.78 -8.05
CA ASN A 405 -16.78 -11.80 -9.02
C ASN A 405 -15.72 -12.92 -9.10
N THR A 406 -14.45 -12.58 -8.83
CA THR A 406 -13.32 -13.53 -8.84
C THR A 406 -13.04 -14.16 -7.49
N ALA A 407 -13.57 -13.61 -6.39
CA ALA A 407 -13.41 -14.17 -5.06
C ALA A 407 -13.98 -15.60 -4.99
N PRO A 408 -13.31 -16.53 -4.28
CA PRO A 408 -13.73 -17.93 -4.20
C PRO A 408 -15.16 -18.10 -3.67
N ARG A 409 -15.88 -19.13 -4.15
CA ARG A 409 -17.33 -19.34 -3.88
C ARG A 409 -17.68 -20.38 -2.80
N THR A 410 -16.80 -21.32 -2.41
CA THR A 410 -17.13 -22.43 -1.47
C THR A 410 -16.04 -22.76 -0.42
N LEU A 411 -16.46 -23.46 0.64
CA LEU A 411 -15.90 -23.64 1.99
C LEU A 411 -14.47 -24.22 2.19
N ALA A 412 -13.65 -24.44 1.16
CA ALA A 412 -12.19 -24.57 1.35
C ALA A 412 -11.49 -23.20 1.51
N ASN A 413 -12.20 -22.11 1.16
CA ASN A 413 -11.60 -20.79 0.99
C ASN A 413 -11.90 -19.80 2.12
N TYR A 414 -12.78 -20.16 3.07
CA TYR A 414 -12.91 -19.37 4.29
C TYR A 414 -11.80 -19.76 5.24
N VAL A 415 -10.81 -18.87 5.36
CA VAL A 415 -9.65 -19.11 6.21
C VAL A 415 -9.97 -18.58 7.61
N ASN A 416 -10.28 -19.46 8.56
CA ASN A 416 -10.69 -19.09 9.94
C ASN A 416 -9.68 -18.17 10.66
N SER A 417 -8.38 -18.31 10.38
CA SER A 417 -7.32 -17.43 10.91
C SER A 417 -7.38 -15.99 10.40
N ALA A 418 -8.27 -15.70 9.45
CA ALA A 418 -8.57 -14.36 8.99
C ALA A 418 -9.68 -13.68 9.82
N ASP A 419 -10.16 -14.30 10.90
CA ASP A 419 -10.95 -13.58 11.89
C ASP A 419 -10.01 -12.74 12.77
N PRO A 420 -10.23 -11.42 12.92
CA PRO A 420 -9.46 -10.60 13.84
C PRO A 420 -9.83 -10.84 15.33
N ASP A 421 -10.77 -11.73 15.65
CA ASP A 421 -11.17 -12.06 17.03
C ASP A 421 -10.14 -12.98 17.73
N PRO A 422 -9.67 -12.63 18.95
CA PRO A 422 -8.73 -13.44 19.72
C PRO A 422 -9.25 -14.82 20.15
N GLN A 423 -10.56 -15.08 20.09
CA GLN A 423 -11.13 -16.36 20.53
C GLN A 423 -11.11 -17.48 19.49
N VAL A 424 -10.70 -17.21 18.25
CA VAL A 424 -10.54 -18.29 17.27
C VAL A 424 -9.39 -19.21 17.73
N ARG A 425 -9.72 -20.44 18.12
CA ARG A 425 -8.74 -21.49 18.43
C ARG A 425 -7.85 -21.70 17.19
N ILE A 426 -6.67 -21.11 17.21
CA ILE A 426 -5.65 -21.39 16.19
C ILE A 426 -5.22 -22.83 16.41
N LYS A 427 -5.34 -23.69 15.38
CA LYS A 427 -4.80 -25.04 15.47
C LYS A 427 -3.26 -24.92 15.52
N PRO A 428 -2.58 -25.54 16.50
CA PRO A 428 -1.12 -25.54 16.54
C PRO A 428 -0.52 -25.93 15.19
N GLY A 429 0.42 -25.13 14.66
CA GLY A 429 1.03 -25.33 13.33
C GLY A 429 0.28 -24.70 12.16
N THR A 430 -0.78 -23.92 12.43
CA THR A 430 -1.53 -23.12 11.44
C THR A 430 -1.48 -21.61 11.72
N GLU A 431 -0.58 -21.21 12.61
CA GLU A 431 -0.34 -19.81 12.95
C GLU A 431 0.24 -19.06 11.74
N TYR A 432 -0.43 -17.98 11.35
CA TYR A 432 0.14 -17.05 10.39
C TYR A 432 1.28 -16.30 11.05
N LEU A 433 2.34 -16.09 10.27
CA LEU A 433 3.45 -15.30 10.75
C LEU A 433 2.98 -13.89 11.09
N SER A 434 3.45 -13.43 12.24
CA SER A 434 3.25 -12.04 12.61
C SER A 434 3.97 -11.15 11.58
N PRO A 435 3.55 -9.88 11.40
CA PRO A 435 4.17 -9.01 10.41
C PRO A 435 5.69 -8.89 10.52
N LYS A 436 6.30 -9.09 11.70
CA LYS A 436 7.77 -9.08 11.85
C LYS A 436 8.46 -10.28 11.20
N ASP A 437 7.77 -11.40 11.07
CA ASP A 437 8.35 -12.66 10.53
C ASP A 437 7.98 -12.84 9.04
N TYR A 438 7.14 -11.96 8.50
CA TYR A 438 6.67 -12.00 7.11
C TYR A 438 7.80 -11.68 6.11
N PRO A 439 8.00 -12.48 5.03
CA PRO A 439 9.10 -12.35 4.08
C PRO A 439 8.86 -11.23 3.05
N PHE A 440 8.60 -10.01 3.54
CA PHE A 440 8.21 -8.88 2.70
C PHE A 440 9.22 -8.54 1.61
N HIS A 441 10.51 -8.64 1.94
CA HIS A 441 11.63 -8.32 1.05
C HIS A 441 11.78 -9.38 -0.04
N GLU A 442 11.75 -10.66 0.34
CA GLU A 442 12.01 -11.79 -0.53
C GLU A 442 10.92 -11.95 -1.59
N LEU A 443 9.67 -11.67 -1.21
CA LEU A 443 8.53 -11.68 -2.13
C LEU A 443 8.69 -10.74 -3.33
N GLU A 444 9.47 -9.66 -3.18
CA GLU A 444 9.70 -8.73 -4.29
C GLU A 444 10.44 -9.36 -5.46
N ALA A 445 11.19 -10.45 -5.23
CA ALA A 445 11.86 -11.20 -6.29
C ALA A 445 10.89 -11.73 -7.36
N GLU A 446 9.61 -11.98 -7.03
CA GLU A 446 8.58 -12.43 -7.98
C GLU A 446 8.21 -11.39 -9.07
N LEU A 447 8.70 -10.15 -8.94
CA LEU A 447 8.49 -9.11 -9.96
C LEU A 447 9.42 -9.23 -11.15
N TYR A 448 10.56 -9.91 -10.97
CA TYR A 448 11.58 -10.16 -11.98
C TYR A 448 11.42 -11.59 -12.50
#